data_AF-A0A3A4U7B7-F1
#
_entry.id   AF-A0A3A4U7B7-F1
#
_cell.length_a   1.000
_cell.length_b   1.000
_cell.length_c   1.000
_cell.angle_alpha   90.00
_cell.angle_beta   90.00
_cell.angle_gamma   90.00
#
_symmetry.space_group_name_H-M   'P 1'
#
loop_
_entity.id
_entity.type
_entity.pdbx_description
1 polymer ?
#
loop_
_entity_poly.entity_id
_entity_poly.type
_entity_poly.pdbx_seq_one_letter_code
_entity_poly.pdbx_strand_id
1 'polypeptide(L)'
;MLVLATLLILLAVVAIFASQNAHMVSVSFIGWQFSWPLAGIVLLALAAGSLATFLVVLVRQVGLRLKIHDTSGRLRRAENDLQVTKSEVEKLRSELAAARAEVERSKVILSEKEQDLVALRAELAGRTPEDKKGGGPGGS
;
A
#
# COMPACT_ATOMS: atom_id res chain seq x y z
N MET A 1 21.84 -25.07 -25.95
CA MET A 1 22.14 -26.44 -26.41
C MET A 1 21.00 -27.42 -26.14
N LEU A 2 20.50 -27.56 -24.90
CA LEU A 2 19.41 -28.51 -24.60
C LEU A 2 18.12 -28.27 -25.40
N VAL A 3 17.60 -27.04 -25.43
CA VAL A 3 16.37 -26.71 -26.17
C VAL A 3 16.50 -27.03 -27.67
N LEU A 4 17.64 -26.68 -28.28
CA LEU A 4 17.89 -26.95 -29.69
C LEU A 4 17.96 -28.46 -29.97
N ALA A 5 18.65 -29.22 -29.11
CA ALA A 5 18.72 -30.67 -29.22
C ALA A 5 17.33 -31.31 -29.08
N THR A 6 16.52 -30.87 -28.12
CA THR A 6 15.13 -31.35 -27.94
C THR A 6 14.27 -31.07 -29.17
N LEU A 7 14.37 -29.87 -29.77
CA LEU A 7 13.63 -29.53 -30.98
C LEU A 7 14.05 -30.39 -32.18
N LEU A 8 15.35 -30.66 -32.34
CA LEU A 8 15.84 -31.53 -33.41
C LEU A 8 15.37 -32.97 -33.25
N ILE A 9 15.43 -33.51 -32.02
CA ILE A 9 14.92 -34.85 -31.71
C ILE A 9 13.42 -34.93 -32.01
N LEU A 10 12.64 -33.94 -31.56
CA LEU A 10 11.21 -33.88 -31.82
C LEU A 10 10.92 -33.84 -33.33
N LEU A 11 11.64 -33.00 -34.07
CA LEU A 11 11.49 -32.89 -35.52
C LEU A 11 11.80 -34.21 -36.23
N ALA A 12 12.87 -34.90 -35.81
CA ALA A 12 13.22 -36.21 -36.36
C ALA A 12 12.12 -37.25 -36.10
N VAL A 13 11.59 -37.30 -34.87
CA VAL A 13 10.49 -38.21 -34.52
C VAL A 13 9.24 -37.92 -35.37
N VAL A 14 8.86 -36.65 -35.52
CA VAL A 14 7.72 -36.24 -36.35
C VAL A 14 7.93 -36.60 -37.82
N ALA A 15 9.14 -36.39 -38.35
CA ALA A 15 9.46 -36.73 -39.74
C ALA A 15 9.39 -38.24 -40.00
N ILE A 16 9.93 -39.06 -39.09
CA ILE A 16 9.84 -40.52 -39.17
C ILE A 16 8.37 -40.96 -39.10
N PHE A 17 7.60 -40.41 -38.16
CA PHE A 17 6.17 -40.70 -38.02
C PHE A 17 5.40 -40.37 -39.31
N ALA A 18 5.65 -39.19 -39.90
CA ALA A 18 5.01 -38.77 -41.15
C ALA A 18 5.39 -39.66 -42.33
N SER A 19 6.67 -40.02 -42.44
CA SER A 19 7.18 -40.90 -43.49
C SER A 19 6.56 -42.31 -43.42
N GLN A 20 6.47 -42.88 -42.21
CA GLN A 20 5.90 -44.22 -42.01
C GLN A 20 4.37 -44.25 -42.16
N ASN A 21 3.69 -43.13 -41.90
CA ASN A 21 2.22 -43.02 -41.93
C ASN A 21 1.73 -42.17 -43.14
N ALA A 22 2.39 -42.33 -44.28
CA ALA A 22 2.04 -41.64 -45.53
C ALA A 22 0.84 -42.28 -46.26
N HIS A 23 0.39 -43.46 -45.83
CA HIS A 23 -0.76 -44.14 -46.42
C HIS A 23 -2.06 -43.34 -46.22
N MET A 24 -2.86 -43.23 -47.27
CA MET A 24 -4.13 -42.50 -47.25
C MET A 24 -5.19 -43.28 -46.46
N VAL A 25 -5.87 -42.60 -45.54
CA VAL A 25 -6.98 -43.17 -44.78
C VAL A 25 -8.25 -42.37 -45.10
N SER A 26 -9.32 -43.08 -45.44
CA SER A 26 -10.63 -42.48 -45.61
C SER A 26 -11.28 -42.25 -44.24
N VAL A 27 -11.49 -40.99 -43.90
CA VAL A 27 -12.18 -40.60 -42.66
C VAL A 27 -13.57 -40.11 -43.03
N SER A 28 -14.57 -40.66 -42.33
CA SER A 28 -15.96 -40.22 -42.42
C SER A 28 -16.35 -39.61 -41.08
N PHE A 29 -16.66 -38.32 -41.07
CA PHE A 29 -16.99 -37.58 -39.86
C PHE A 29 -18.17 -36.63 -40.13
N ILE A 30 -19.30 -36.84 -39.44
CA ILE A 30 -20.50 -35.99 -39.47
C ILE A 30 -20.85 -35.51 -40.90
N GLY A 31 -21.17 -36.47 -41.78
CA GLY A 31 -21.56 -36.23 -43.17
C GLY A 31 -20.43 -35.83 -44.11
N TRP A 32 -19.21 -35.64 -43.61
CA TRP A 32 -18.03 -35.33 -44.43
C TRP A 32 -17.21 -36.58 -44.63
N GLN A 33 -16.69 -36.76 -45.84
CA GLN A 33 -15.78 -37.85 -46.18
C GLN A 33 -14.57 -37.28 -46.90
N PHE A 34 -13.38 -37.59 -46.41
CA PHE A 34 -12.13 -37.15 -47.01
C PHE A 34 -11.05 -38.24 -46.86
N SER A 35 -10.08 -38.25 -47.77
CA SER A 35 -8.98 -39.21 -47.79
C SER A 35 -7.65 -38.49 -47.68
N TRP A 36 -7.02 -38.57 -46.51
CA TRP A 36 -5.76 -37.89 -46.19
C TRP A 36 -4.80 -38.86 -45.48
N PRO A 37 -3.48 -38.65 -45.56
CA PRO A 37 -2.52 -39.42 -44.76
C PRO A 37 -2.81 -39.29 -43.27
N LEU A 38 -2.79 -40.40 -42.53
CA LEU A 38 -3.06 -40.42 -41.08
C LEU A 38 -2.17 -39.44 -40.33
N ALA A 39 -0.89 -39.35 -40.71
CA ALA A 39 0.04 -38.40 -40.11
C ALA A 39 -0.43 -36.96 -40.21
N GLY A 40 -0.96 -36.55 -41.38
CA GLY A 40 -1.46 -35.19 -41.59
C GLY A 40 -2.66 -34.87 -40.68
N ILE A 41 -3.56 -35.84 -40.50
CA ILE A 41 -4.74 -35.69 -39.65
C ILE A 41 -4.33 -35.51 -38.18
N VAL A 42 -3.41 -36.36 -37.69
CA VAL A 42 -2.93 -36.29 -36.30
C VAL A 42 -2.17 -34.98 -36.05
N LEU A 43 -1.29 -34.57 -36.98
CA LEU A 43 -0.55 -33.32 -36.85
C LEU A 43 -1.47 -32.10 -36.84
N LEU A 44 -2.49 -32.09 -37.71
CA LEU A 44 -3.48 -31.01 -37.73
C LEU A 44 -4.29 -30.96 -36.44
N ALA A 45 -4.72 -32.11 -35.92
CA ALA A 45 -5.46 -32.19 -34.65
C ALA A 45 -4.59 -31.71 -33.47
N LEU A 46 -3.32 -32.11 -33.41
CA LEU A 46 -2.37 -31.63 -32.39
C LEU A 46 -2.12 -30.13 -32.51
N ALA A 47 -1.94 -29.61 -33.72
CA ALA A 47 -1.78 -28.18 -33.96
C ALA A 47 -3.02 -27.39 -33.54
N ALA A 48 -4.22 -27.85 -33.91
CA ALA A 48 -5.47 -27.22 -33.53
C ALA A 48 -5.70 -27.26 -32.01
N GLY A 49 -5.44 -28.41 -31.38
CA GLY A 49 -5.55 -28.58 -29.93
C GLY A 49 -4.59 -27.67 -29.16
N SER A 50 -3.33 -27.63 -29.57
CA SER A 50 -2.31 -26.76 -28.94
C SER A 50 -2.57 -25.27 -29.20
N LEU A 51 -3.17 -24.90 -30.34
CA LEU A 51 -3.60 -23.53 -30.61
C LEU A 51 -4.78 -23.13 -29.71
N ALA A 52 -5.79 -23.99 -29.55
CA ALA A 52 -6.93 -23.73 -28.67
C ALA A 52 -6.48 -23.58 -27.20
N THR A 53 -5.76 -24.60 -26.71
CA THR A 53 -4.57 -24.48 -25.86
C THR A 53 -4.10 -23.08 -25.48
N PHE A 54 -3.23 -22.61 -26.36
CA PHE A 54 -2.53 -21.34 -26.29
C PHE A 54 -3.49 -20.14 -26.19
N LEU A 55 -4.58 -20.13 -26.96
CA LEU A 55 -5.55 -19.02 -26.93
C LEU A 55 -6.22 -18.88 -25.55
N VAL A 56 -6.59 -20.00 -24.91
CA VAL A 56 -7.16 -19.96 -23.55
C VAL A 56 -6.15 -19.39 -22.55
N VAL A 57 -4.89 -19.82 -22.63
CA VAL A 57 -3.82 -19.31 -21.77
C VAL A 57 -3.58 -17.82 -22.02
N LEU A 58 -3.59 -17.39 -23.28
CA LEU A 58 -3.37 -16.00 -23.67
C LEU A 58 -4.41 -15.06 -23.05
N VAL A 59 -5.69 -15.42 -23.14
CA VAL A 59 -6.78 -14.63 -22.53
C VAL A 59 -6.61 -14.54 -21.01
N ARG A 60 -6.28 -15.66 -20.34
CA ARG A 60 -6.03 -15.67 -18.89
C ARG A 60 -4.83 -14.80 -18.51
N GLN A 61 -3.77 -14.83 -19.30
CA GLN A 61 -2.55 -14.05 -19.03
C GLN A 61 -2.81 -12.54 -19.11
N VAL A 62 -3.63 -12.09 -20.06
CA VAL A 62 -4.04 -10.69 -20.14
C VAL A 62 -4.82 -10.27 -18.88
N GLY A 63 -5.78 -11.08 -18.45
CA GLY A 63 -6.54 -10.81 -17.22
C GLY A 63 -5.65 -10.75 -15.97
N LEU A 64 -4.67 -11.66 -15.85
CA LEU A 64 -3.71 -11.64 -14.75
C LEU A 64 -2.83 -10.38 -14.74
N ARG A 65 -2.37 -9.93 -15.92
CA ARG A 65 -1.58 -8.69 -16.04
C ARG A 65 -2.36 -7.46 -15.59
N LEU A 66 -3.63 -7.36 -15.99
CA LEU A 66 -4.51 -6.26 -15.56
C LEU A 66 -4.73 -6.30 -14.05
N LYS A 67 -4.95 -7.48 -13.47
CA LYS A 67 -5.13 -7.65 -12.03
C LYS A 67 -3.88 -7.29 -11.23
N ILE A 68 -2.69 -7.65 -11.73
CA ILE A 68 -1.42 -7.23 -11.14
C ILE A 68 -1.30 -5.71 -11.15
N HIS A 69 -1.60 -5.07 -12.29
CA HIS A 69 -1.54 -3.62 -12.41
C HIS A 69 -2.50 -2.91 -11.43
N ASP A 70 -3.74 -3.37 -11.33
CA ASP A 70 -4.72 -2.82 -10.37
C ASP A 70 -4.24 -2.99 -8.92
N THR A 71 -3.78 -4.20 -8.56
CA THR A 71 -3.30 -4.49 -7.20
C THR A 71 -2.08 -3.65 -6.84
N SER A 72 -1.13 -3.48 -7.76
CA SER A 72 0.03 -2.60 -7.59
C SER A 72 -0.37 -1.13 -7.43
N GLY A 73 -1.37 -0.67 -8.20
CA GLY A 73 -1.91 0.68 -8.05
C GLY A 73 -2.54 0.91 -6.68
N ARG A 74 -3.30 -0.06 -6.17
CA ARG A 74 -3.89 -0.03 -4.83
C ARG A 74 -2.84 -0.05 -3.73
N LEU A 75 -1.80 -0.88 -3.87
CA LEU A 75 -0.68 -0.93 -2.93
C LEU A 75 0.00 0.43 -2.81
N ARG A 76 0.33 1.06 -3.94
CA ARG A 76 0.97 2.38 -3.96
C ARG A 76 0.12 3.47 -3.31
N ARG A 77 -1.21 3.42 -3.48
CA ARG A 77 -2.13 4.35 -2.79
C ARG A 77 -2.11 4.12 -1.28
N ALA A 78 -2.24 2.87 -0.84
CA ALA A 78 -2.19 2.53 0.58
C ALA A 78 -0.86 2.93 1.23
N GLU A 79 0.27 2.75 0.53
CA GLU A 79 1.59 3.20 1.00
C GLU A 79 1.66 4.73 1.17
N ASN A 80 1.13 5.50 0.20
CA ASN A 80 1.06 6.95 0.31
C ASN A 80 0.17 7.40 1.47
N ASP A 81 -1.02 6.82 1.62
CA ASP A 81 -1.96 7.17 2.69
C ASP A 81 -1.34 6.89 4.07
N LEU A 82 -0.60 5.78 4.20
CA LEU A 82 0.13 5.43 5.40
C LEU A 82 1.24 6.45 5.70
N GLN A 83 1.97 6.91 4.67
CA GLN A 83 3.00 7.94 4.82
C GLN A 83 2.41 9.28 5.28
N VAL A 84 1.30 9.71 4.67
CA VAL A 84 0.58 10.94 5.04
C VAL A 84 0.06 10.85 6.47
N THR A 85 -0.59 9.75 6.82
CA THR A 85 -1.12 9.57 8.19
C THR A 85 0.01 9.57 9.22
N LYS A 86 1.16 8.95 8.91
CA LYS A 86 2.34 8.99 9.80
C LYS A 86 2.87 10.40 9.99
N SER A 87 2.97 11.21 8.93
CA SER A 87 3.45 12.59 9.06
C SER A 87 2.47 13.46 9.86
N GLU A 88 1.16 13.26 9.69
CA GLU A 88 0.13 13.91 10.51
C GLU A 88 0.24 13.53 11.99
N VAL A 89 0.44 12.23 12.30
CA VAL A 89 0.62 11.77 13.68
C VAL A 89 1.85 12.41 14.32
N GLU A 90 2.98 12.49 13.60
CA GLU A 90 4.19 13.13 14.12
C GLU A 90 4.01 14.63 14.32
N LYS A 91 3.30 15.31 13.40
CA LYS A 91 2.95 16.72 13.56
C LYS A 91 2.09 16.95 14.80
N LEU A 92 1.01 16.18 14.97
CA LEU A 92 0.12 16.28 16.13
C LEU A 92 0.84 15.97 17.44
N ARG A 93 1.79 15.01 17.43
CA ARG A 93 2.63 14.73 18.60
C ARG A 93 3.53 15.91 18.97
N SER A 94 4.13 16.57 17.98
CA SER A 94 4.93 17.78 18.20
C SER A 94 4.08 18.92 18.77
N GLU A 95 2.90 19.15 18.20
CA GLU A 95 1.94 20.17 18.69
C GLU A 95 1.49 19.86 20.12
N LEU A 96 1.18 18.60 20.43
CA LEU A 96 0.81 18.17 21.79
C LEU A 96 1.96 18.38 22.80
N ALA A 97 3.20 18.09 22.40
CA ALA A 97 4.36 18.32 23.25
C ALA A 97 4.59 19.81 23.53
N ALA A 98 4.47 20.66 22.50
CA ALA A 98 4.57 22.11 22.65
C ALA A 98 3.46 22.68 23.55
N ALA A 99 2.21 22.26 23.35
CA ALA A 99 1.09 22.68 24.18
C ALA A 99 1.27 22.28 25.65
N ARG A 100 1.78 21.07 25.91
CA ARG A 100 2.09 20.61 27.28
C ARG A 100 3.20 21.45 27.93
N ALA A 101 4.24 21.80 27.18
CA ALA A 101 5.32 22.66 27.69
C ALA A 101 4.78 24.06 28.06
N GLU A 102 3.88 24.63 27.24
CA GLU A 102 3.26 25.93 27.52
C GLU A 102 2.34 25.90 28.75
N VAL A 103 1.56 24.83 28.90
CA VAL A 103 0.74 24.60 30.10
C VAL A 103 1.62 24.58 31.35
N GLU A 104 2.74 23.87 31.30
CA GLU A 104 3.62 23.75 32.47
C GLU A 104 4.32 25.05 32.80
N ARG A 105 4.74 25.82 31.79
CA ARG A 105 5.26 27.18 31.97
C ARG A 105 4.23 28.10 32.62
N SER A 106 2.99 28.04 32.14
CA SER A 106 1.89 28.85 32.68
C SER A 106 1.61 28.51 34.15
N LYS A 107 1.64 27.23 34.53
CA LYS A 107 1.50 26.83 35.94
C LYS A 107 2.61 27.38 36.84
N VAL A 108 3.87 27.33 36.38
CA VAL A 108 5.00 27.87 37.15
C VAL A 108 4.81 29.37 37.38
N ILE A 109 4.50 30.12 36.32
CA ILE A 109 4.23 31.57 36.41
C ILE A 109 3.06 31.86 37.35
N LEU A 110 1.99 31.05 37.31
CA LEU A 110 0.85 31.23 38.20
C LEU A 110 1.26 31.04 39.68
N SER A 111 2.05 30.01 39.97
CA SER A 111 2.54 29.73 41.33
C SER A 111 3.43 30.84 41.87
N GLU A 112 4.27 31.44 41.01
CA GLU A 112 5.13 32.57 41.35
C GLU A 112 4.26 33.80 41.68
N LYS A 113 3.28 34.10 40.83
CA LYS A 113 2.32 35.20 41.09
C LYS A 113 1.50 34.99 42.36
N GLU A 114 1.11 33.76 42.67
CA GLU A 114 0.42 33.45 43.92
C GLU A 114 1.30 33.70 45.14
N GLN A 115 2.58 33.31 45.08
CA GLN A 115 3.56 33.60 46.14
C GLN A 115 3.77 35.11 46.33
N ASP A 116 3.92 35.86 45.24
CA ASP A 116 4.06 37.32 45.27
C ASP A 116 2.84 38.00 45.90
N LEU A 117 1.62 37.55 45.53
CA LEU A 117 0.39 38.07 46.12
C LEU A 117 0.28 37.79 47.62
N VAL A 118 0.73 36.61 48.06
CA VAL A 118 0.79 36.28 49.49
C VAL A 118 1.79 37.18 50.21
N ALA A 119 2.98 37.40 49.65
CA ALA A 119 3.99 38.30 50.21
C ALA A 119 3.49 39.76 50.31
N LEU A 120 2.89 40.30 49.23
CA LEU A 120 2.29 41.63 49.20
C LEU A 120 1.16 41.78 50.23
N ARG A 121 0.30 40.78 50.38
CA ARG A 121 -0.76 40.79 51.40
C ARG A 121 -0.19 40.82 52.82
N ALA A 122 0.89 40.08 53.08
CA ALA A 122 1.57 40.09 54.37
C ALA A 122 2.19 41.47 54.67
N GLU A 123 2.80 42.11 53.67
CA GLU A 123 3.36 43.46 53.80
C GLU A 123 2.28 44.53 54.05
N LEU A 124 1.15 44.46 53.34
CA LEU A 124 -0.01 45.34 53.58
C LEU A 124 -0.63 45.12 54.97
N ALA A 125 -0.72 43.88 55.46
CA ALA A 125 -1.22 43.57 56.80
C ALA A 125 -0.26 44.04 57.91
N GLY A 126 1.05 44.08 57.64
CA GLY A 126 2.03 44.73 58.53
C GLY A 126 1.90 46.26 58.58
N ARG A 127 1.28 46.88 57.56
CA ARG A 127 0.98 48.32 57.46
C ARG A 127 -0.44 48.67 57.95
N THR A 128 -0.91 48.10 59.06
CA THR A 128 -2.11 48.59 59.74
C THR A 128 -1.95 50.09 60.07
N PRO A 129 -2.93 50.97 59.78
CA PRO A 129 -2.76 52.41 59.91
C PRO A 129 -2.76 52.85 61.39
N GLU A 130 -1.59 52.86 62.03
CA GLU A 130 -1.31 53.67 63.23
C GLU A 130 -1.04 55.13 62.85
N ASP A 131 -1.93 55.76 62.07
CA ASP A 131 -1.90 57.22 61.93
C ASP A 131 -3.31 57.80 61.78
N LYS A 132 -4.02 57.86 62.92
CA LYS A 132 -4.91 58.98 63.24
C LYS A 132 -4.92 59.21 64.76
N LYS A 133 -3.91 59.92 65.25
CA LYS A 133 -4.13 60.89 66.32
C LYS A 133 -3.39 62.18 65.96
N GLY A 134 -4.12 63.02 65.24
CA GLY A 134 -3.74 64.39 64.99
C GLY A 134 -3.44 65.11 66.30
N GLY A 135 -2.29 65.78 66.33
CA GLY A 135 -2.06 66.88 67.24
C GLY A 135 -3.04 68.02 66.96
N GLY A 136 -3.50 68.65 68.03
CA GLY A 136 -4.30 69.86 68.02
C GLY A 136 -4.33 70.43 69.45
N PRO A 137 -3.66 71.57 69.73
CA PRO A 137 -3.40 72.07 71.08
C PRO A 137 -4.43 73.13 71.55
N GLY A 138 -4.50 73.36 72.86
CA GLY A 138 -5.18 74.50 73.49
C GLY A 138 -6.22 74.03 74.52
N GLY A 139 -6.35 74.62 75.70
CA GLY A 139 -5.77 75.81 76.32
C GLY A 139 -6.25 75.85 77.78
N SER A 140 -5.67 76.78 78.54
CA SER A 140 -5.84 77.04 79.97
C SER A 140 -7.27 77.11 80.50
#